data_AF-A0A662NUF4-F1
#
_entry.id   AF-A0A662NUF4-F1
#
_cell.length_a   1.000
_cell.length_b   1.000
_cell.length_c   1.000
_cell.angle_alpha   90.00
_cell.angle_beta   90.00
_cell.angle_gamma   90.00
#
_symmetry.space_group_name_H-M   'P 1'
#
loop_
_entity.id
_entity.type
_entity.pdbx_description
1 polymer ?
#
loop_
_entity_poly.entity_id
_entity_poly.type
_entity_poly.pdbx_seq_one_letter_code
_entity_poly.pdbx_strand_id
1 'polypeptide(L)'
;MQLRGVESYRENLVVMSREDFLREISDALKDSAGLFLKVVTKDSSNKYYFTVLIGRNRIMGVDGEIIDTKSQIIGKDAVEKLGMLLSNPLIVDIYKLDEITLKIALADNIDVYNATPKITIEELLKLKLPELPEKEEKKVIQEEKKEIEEKPKPVLKRRIPRRVEEIKEIVEKEEIKETEERKEEELKPEVITQVNGPDALRKAVEEGFEEYLKAVFKDIKTLKDTKILKVEINGEIRTGVVYTTIKITGESGNAELAKRKVMYFANRHIPVINRVSGIKPILQNIQTEILSKGSEEAKEAEKTLKASRKSEEARIVINASPDLKPFFTAYAKNVLRDLKSEGFNPTYCEIDVIEGKSLELHVFVKGRSATLSRIGALTMLERIAKSHAKSLSNEIKRNIVVDTADAIVEGVEAPKPQVSTTPAEQQSTVKPQVSSDKVEEILKKKKAIEEEVERLLKQAGVDELSYLTEEKKRESRETIIRTRVEPAMRALKESIQRELTTIPRTKFKWLKMNWDFNESAVEVSLEISFAKEEQEGLFGSFSNVQEDRVKQDAQRTIMNLMTNIGREYGVSIKPKKLHIIVR
;
A
#
# COMPACT_ATOMS: atom_id res chain seq x y z
N MET A 1 -21.91 12.69 8.90
CA MET A 1 -20.78 11.74 9.01
C MET A 1 -21.27 10.36 8.55
N GLN A 2 -20.52 9.62 7.73
CA GLN A 2 -20.90 8.29 7.23
C GLN A 2 -20.44 7.15 8.15
N LEU A 3 -21.28 6.14 8.31
CA LEU A 3 -20.96 4.83 8.91
C LEU A 3 -21.58 3.74 8.04
N ARG A 4 -20.87 2.63 7.79
CA ARG A 4 -21.30 1.59 6.84
C ARG A 4 -21.26 0.21 7.50
N GLY A 5 -22.36 -0.53 7.44
CA GLY A 5 -22.41 -1.96 7.79
C GLY A 5 -22.27 -2.31 9.28
N VAL A 6 -22.64 -1.41 10.19
CA VAL A 6 -22.54 -1.62 11.64
C VAL A 6 -23.93 -1.75 12.25
N GLU A 7 -24.14 -2.79 13.06
CA GLU A 7 -25.38 -2.96 13.84
C GLU A 7 -25.37 -2.05 15.07
N SER A 8 -26.56 -1.59 15.47
CA SER A 8 -26.76 -0.76 16.65
C SER A 8 -26.63 -1.59 17.93
N TYR A 9 -25.88 -1.06 18.90
CA TYR A 9 -25.76 -1.65 20.24
C TYR A 9 -26.93 -1.24 21.14
N ARG A 10 -27.40 0.02 21.02
CA ARG A 10 -28.66 0.53 21.58
C ARG A 10 -29.25 1.55 20.61
N GLU A 11 -30.57 1.56 20.41
CA GLU A 11 -31.27 2.56 19.59
C GLU A 11 -32.32 3.30 20.42
N ASN A 12 -32.64 4.54 20.01
CA ASN A 12 -33.68 5.37 20.63
C ASN A 12 -33.52 5.54 22.16
N LEU A 13 -32.29 5.49 22.67
CA LEU A 13 -32.00 5.59 24.10
C LEU A 13 -32.29 7.01 24.58
N VAL A 14 -33.34 7.19 25.39
CA VAL A 14 -33.68 8.48 25.97
C VAL A 14 -32.82 8.74 27.21
N VAL A 15 -31.99 9.78 27.13
CA VAL A 15 -31.06 10.21 28.18
C VAL A 15 -31.54 11.56 28.72
N MET A 16 -31.64 11.66 30.05
CA MET A 16 -32.21 12.85 30.72
C MET A 16 -31.15 13.74 31.41
N SER A 17 -29.92 13.26 31.56
CA SER A 17 -28.86 13.94 32.32
C SER A 17 -27.47 13.76 31.69
N ARG A 18 -26.52 14.62 32.09
CA ARG A 18 -25.11 14.54 31.68
C ARG A 18 -24.44 13.27 32.23
N GLU A 19 -24.85 12.86 33.43
CA GLU A 19 -24.38 11.70 34.17
C GLU A 19 -24.83 10.40 33.49
N ASP A 20 -26.10 10.31 33.08
CA ASP A 20 -26.61 9.15 32.33
C ASP A 20 -25.92 9.01 30.97
N PHE A 21 -25.68 10.12 30.26
CA PHE A 21 -24.94 10.12 28.99
C PHE A 21 -23.53 9.53 29.15
N LEU A 22 -22.79 9.98 30.17
CA LEU A 22 -21.47 9.42 30.47
C LEU A 22 -21.56 7.94 30.87
N ARG A 23 -22.54 7.55 31.67
CA ARG A 23 -22.69 6.15 32.14
C ARG A 23 -22.89 5.20 30.97
N GLU A 24 -23.76 5.55 30.03
CA GLU A 24 -24.12 4.72 28.88
C GLU A 24 -22.98 4.65 27.84
N ILE A 25 -22.27 5.76 27.59
CA ILE A 25 -21.04 5.78 26.78
C ILE A 25 -19.94 4.94 27.42
N SER A 26 -19.75 5.08 28.74
CA SER A 26 -18.70 4.37 29.50
C SER A 26 -18.99 2.87 29.58
N ASP A 27 -20.26 2.46 29.63
CA ASP A 27 -20.66 1.04 29.55
C ASP A 27 -20.42 0.47 28.14
N ALA A 28 -20.73 1.25 27.10
CA ALA A 28 -20.51 0.82 25.72
C ALA A 28 -19.01 0.72 25.33
N LEU A 29 -18.15 1.60 25.87
CA LEU A 29 -16.70 1.64 25.59
C LEU A 29 -15.88 0.49 26.20
N LYS A 30 -16.37 -0.22 27.23
CA LYS A 30 -15.62 -1.30 27.91
C LYS A 30 -15.11 -2.38 26.96
N ASP A 31 -15.94 -2.73 25.97
CA ASP A 31 -15.72 -3.86 25.06
C ASP A 31 -15.48 -3.42 23.61
N SER A 32 -15.19 -2.14 23.35
CA SER A 32 -15.03 -1.61 21.99
C SER A 32 -13.74 -0.81 21.79
N ALA A 33 -13.30 -0.67 20.54
CA ALA A 33 -12.17 0.20 20.20
C ALA A 33 -12.58 1.68 20.16
N GLY A 34 -13.86 1.94 19.89
CA GLY A 34 -14.51 3.24 19.91
C GLY A 34 -16.04 3.09 19.78
N LEU A 35 -16.73 4.23 19.67
CA LEU A 35 -18.17 4.32 19.43
C LEU A 35 -18.46 5.28 18.27
N PHE A 36 -19.51 5.01 17.52
CA PHE A 36 -20.22 6.03 16.74
C PHE A 36 -21.58 6.26 17.41
N LEU A 37 -21.96 7.52 17.61
CA LEU A 37 -23.25 7.92 18.17
C LEU A 37 -24.03 8.72 17.14
N LYS A 38 -25.35 8.56 17.14
CA LYS A 38 -26.30 9.56 16.63
C LYS A 38 -27.02 10.17 17.83
N VAL A 39 -27.15 11.49 17.88
CA VAL A 39 -27.79 12.20 18.99
C VAL A 39 -28.83 13.19 18.45
N VAL A 40 -30.11 12.95 18.71
CA VAL A 40 -31.19 13.91 18.44
C VAL A 40 -31.47 14.68 19.74
N THR A 41 -31.47 16.00 19.65
CA THR A 41 -31.78 16.91 20.78
C THR A 41 -32.41 18.20 20.26
N LYS A 42 -32.81 19.11 21.16
CA LYS A 42 -33.38 20.42 20.84
C LYS A 42 -33.03 21.44 21.91
N ASP A 43 -33.05 22.72 21.55
CA ASP A 43 -33.16 23.82 22.51
C ASP A 43 -34.55 24.49 22.38
N SER A 44 -34.67 25.73 22.87
CA SER A 44 -35.88 26.56 22.76
C SER A 44 -36.23 26.98 21.34
N SER A 45 -35.27 26.88 20.40
CA SER A 45 -35.31 27.56 19.11
C SER A 45 -35.18 26.61 17.93
N ASN A 46 -34.35 25.56 18.02
CA ASN A 46 -34.15 24.59 16.94
C ASN A 46 -34.01 23.15 17.45
N LYS A 47 -34.20 22.19 16.55
CA LYS A 47 -33.82 20.78 16.72
C LYS A 47 -32.46 20.52 16.08
N TYR A 48 -31.68 19.64 16.69
CA TYR A 48 -30.32 19.29 16.28
C TYR A 48 -30.18 17.78 16.13
N TYR A 49 -29.48 17.35 15.09
CA TYR A 49 -29.04 15.98 14.88
C TYR A 49 -27.51 15.96 14.80
N PHE A 50 -26.85 15.36 15.78
CA PHE A 50 -25.39 15.18 15.80
C PHE A 50 -25.01 13.76 15.45
N THR A 51 -23.88 13.62 14.76
CA THR A 51 -23.14 12.37 14.61
C THR A 51 -21.78 12.55 15.28
N VAL A 52 -21.42 11.62 16.18
CA VAL A 52 -20.25 11.73 17.06
C VAL A 52 -19.41 10.47 16.94
N LEU A 53 -18.11 10.62 16.71
CA LEU A 53 -17.14 9.53 16.67
C LEU A 53 -16.22 9.65 17.89
N ILE A 54 -16.15 8.60 18.70
CA ILE A 54 -15.39 8.58 19.96
C ILE A 54 -14.41 7.40 19.92
N GLY A 55 -13.14 7.63 20.22
CA GLY A 55 -12.15 6.58 20.47
C GLY A 55 -12.15 6.14 21.94
N ARG A 56 -11.12 5.42 22.39
CA ARG A 56 -11.04 4.86 23.76
C ARG A 56 -11.27 5.84 24.92
N ASN A 57 -10.91 7.13 24.78
CA ASN A 57 -11.21 8.18 25.78
C ASN A 57 -11.19 9.61 25.19
N ARG A 58 -11.40 9.77 23.88
CA ARG A 58 -11.36 11.08 23.21
C ARG A 58 -12.37 11.16 22.10
N ILE A 59 -12.96 12.33 21.94
CA ILE A 59 -13.80 12.66 20.79
C ILE A 59 -12.87 12.81 19.58
N MET A 60 -13.25 12.16 18.49
CA MET A 60 -12.48 12.13 17.25
C MET A 60 -13.19 12.89 16.13
N GLY A 61 -14.52 12.91 16.09
CA GLY A 61 -15.29 13.68 15.12
C GLY A 61 -16.64 14.12 15.68
N VAL A 62 -17.06 15.36 15.42
CA VAL A 62 -18.45 15.82 15.61
C VAL A 62 -18.92 16.59 14.38
N ASP A 63 -20.05 16.14 13.83
CA ASP A 63 -20.75 16.75 12.70
C ASP A 63 -22.24 16.80 13.05
N GLY A 64 -22.82 18.00 13.08
CA GLY A 64 -24.19 18.25 13.48
C GLY A 64 -24.98 19.06 12.46
N GLU A 65 -26.25 18.74 12.29
CA GLU A 65 -27.20 19.43 11.43
C GLU A 65 -28.30 20.09 12.28
N ILE A 66 -28.56 21.38 12.03
CA ILE A 66 -29.78 22.03 12.54
C ILE A 66 -30.93 21.60 11.63
N ILE A 67 -31.85 20.78 12.14
CA ILE A 67 -32.86 20.09 11.31
C ILE A 67 -33.81 21.07 10.62
N ASP A 68 -34.15 22.16 11.30
CA ASP A 68 -35.16 23.13 10.83
C ASP A 68 -34.61 24.08 9.74
N THR A 69 -33.29 24.31 9.68
CA THR A 69 -32.61 25.16 8.66
C THR A 69 -31.72 24.39 7.68
N LYS A 70 -31.40 23.12 7.98
CA LYS A 70 -30.42 22.26 7.29
C LYS A 70 -29.00 22.83 7.23
N SER A 71 -28.66 23.75 8.13
CA SER A 71 -27.29 24.27 8.26
C SER A 71 -26.43 23.28 9.06
N GLN A 72 -25.29 22.89 8.51
CA GLN A 72 -24.31 22.05 9.20
C GLN A 72 -23.44 22.88 10.15
N ILE A 73 -23.02 22.25 11.24
CA ILE A 73 -22.07 22.72 12.25
C ILE A 73 -21.05 21.58 12.40
N ILE A 74 -19.76 21.84 12.17
CA ILE A 74 -18.73 20.81 12.13
C ILE A 74 -17.60 21.16 13.10
N GLY A 75 -17.01 20.15 13.74
CA GLY A 75 -15.78 20.31 14.50
C GLY A 75 -15.97 21.05 15.82
N LYS A 76 -15.18 22.10 16.05
CA LYS A 76 -15.17 22.86 17.32
C LYS A 76 -16.56 23.38 17.70
N ASP A 77 -17.24 24.07 16.79
CA ASP A 77 -18.54 24.69 17.07
C ASP A 77 -19.61 23.63 17.34
N ALA A 78 -19.47 22.45 16.72
CA ALA A 78 -20.34 21.30 16.95
C ALA A 78 -20.08 20.65 18.32
N VAL A 79 -18.81 20.56 18.74
CA VAL A 79 -18.42 20.12 20.09
C VAL A 79 -18.97 21.07 21.16
N GLU A 80 -18.82 22.39 20.98
CA GLU A 80 -19.32 23.38 21.94
C GLU A 80 -20.85 23.37 22.01
N LYS A 81 -21.54 23.38 20.87
CA LYS A 81 -23.01 23.32 20.83
C LYS A 81 -23.56 22.00 21.38
N LEU A 82 -22.93 20.86 21.10
CA LEU A 82 -23.28 19.57 21.70
C LEU A 82 -23.10 19.60 23.22
N GLY A 83 -21.94 20.06 23.71
CA GLY A 83 -21.63 20.14 25.14
C GLY A 83 -22.61 21.02 25.93
N MET A 84 -23.11 22.11 25.33
CA MET A 84 -24.21 22.90 25.90
C MET A 84 -25.53 22.09 25.96
N LEU A 85 -25.85 21.37 24.89
CA LEU A 85 -27.11 20.62 24.73
C LEU A 85 -27.16 19.30 25.53
N LEU A 86 -26.05 18.80 26.09
CA LEU A 86 -26.05 17.64 26.98
C LEU A 86 -26.83 17.84 28.29
N SER A 87 -27.26 19.07 28.60
CA SER A 87 -28.19 19.36 29.71
C SER A 87 -29.67 19.10 29.38
N ASN A 88 -30.00 18.86 28.10
CA ASN A 88 -31.38 18.70 27.65
C ASN A 88 -31.70 17.21 27.39
N PRO A 89 -32.97 16.78 27.51
CA PRO A 89 -33.38 15.43 27.11
C PRO A 89 -32.97 15.13 25.66
N LEU A 90 -32.20 14.06 25.47
CA LEU A 90 -31.57 13.71 24.20
C LEU A 90 -31.76 12.21 23.89
N ILE A 91 -31.95 11.90 22.62
CA ILE A 91 -32.19 10.54 22.12
C ILE A 91 -30.92 10.07 21.42
N VAL A 92 -30.39 8.91 21.82
CA VAL A 92 -29.11 8.39 21.34
C VAL A 92 -29.25 7.03 20.67
N ASP A 93 -28.65 6.88 19.49
CA ASP A 93 -28.29 5.57 18.94
C ASP A 93 -26.80 5.34 19.17
N ILE A 94 -26.43 4.22 19.79
CA ILE A 94 -25.06 3.85 20.12
C ILE A 94 -24.64 2.69 19.22
N TYR A 95 -23.54 2.85 18.48
CA TYR A 95 -22.92 1.81 17.65
C TYR A 95 -21.52 1.49 18.21
N LYS A 96 -21.28 0.24 18.63
CA LYS A 96 -19.93 -0.21 19.05
C LYS A 96 -19.05 -0.40 17.82
N LEU A 97 -17.82 0.12 17.85
CA LEU A 97 -16.84 -0.03 16.76
C LEU A 97 -15.68 -0.93 17.19
N ASP A 98 -15.33 -1.88 16.32
CA ASP A 98 -14.06 -2.59 16.40
C ASP A 98 -12.90 -1.72 15.84
N GLU A 99 -11.66 -2.21 15.93
CA GLU A 99 -10.50 -1.42 15.52
C GLU A 99 -10.42 -1.20 14.00
N ILE A 100 -11.02 -2.09 13.19
CA ILE A 100 -11.07 -1.95 11.72
C ILE A 100 -12.14 -0.92 11.34
N THR A 101 -13.36 -1.06 11.84
CA THR A 101 -14.47 -0.14 11.55
C THR A 101 -14.17 1.27 12.06
N LEU A 102 -13.52 1.43 13.22
CA LEU A 102 -13.07 2.74 13.70
C LEU A 102 -12.08 3.41 12.71
N LYS A 103 -11.13 2.66 12.14
CA LYS A 103 -10.19 3.19 11.14
C LYS A 103 -10.88 3.55 9.83
N ILE A 104 -11.86 2.76 9.39
CA ILE A 104 -12.69 3.07 8.20
C ILE A 104 -13.52 4.34 8.46
N ALA A 105 -14.20 4.44 9.61
CA ALA A 105 -14.99 5.61 9.98
C ALA A 105 -14.14 6.90 10.09
N LEU A 106 -12.87 6.79 10.48
CA LEU A 106 -11.92 7.92 10.47
C LEU A 106 -11.47 8.29 9.06
N ALA A 107 -11.25 7.31 8.17
CA ALA A 107 -10.86 7.55 6.78
C ALA A 107 -12.01 8.15 5.95
N ASP A 108 -13.22 7.60 6.07
CA ASP A 108 -14.44 8.07 5.37
C ASP A 108 -14.89 9.48 5.82
N ASN A 109 -14.35 10.03 6.91
CA ASN A 109 -14.77 11.30 7.51
C ASN A 109 -13.57 12.16 7.99
N ILE A 110 -12.45 12.11 7.26
CA ILE A 110 -11.18 12.74 7.68
C ILE A 110 -11.27 14.26 7.90
N ASP A 111 -12.13 14.96 7.16
CA ASP A 111 -12.32 16.41 7.28
C ASP A 111 -12.95 16.79 8.63
N VAL A 112 -13.96 16.03 9.06
CA VAL A 112 -14.59 16.17 10.38
C VAL A 112 -13.58 15.86 11.49
N TYR A 113 -12.72 14.85 11.30
CA TYR A 113 -11.65 14.51 12.26
C TYR A 113 -10.56 15.59 12.38
N ASN A 114 -10.28 16.32 11.30
CA ASN A 114 -9.34 17.43 11.31
C ASN A 114 -9.94 18.70 11.94
N ALA A 115 -11.23 18.97 11.70
CA ALA A 115 -11.95 20.10 12.28
C ALA A 115 -12.33 19.92 13.77
N THR A 116 -12.35 18.68 14.28
CA THR A 116 -12.80 18.39 15.65
C THR A 116 -11.67 18.51 16.69
N PRO A 117 -11.82 19.33 17.75
CA PRO A 117 -10.86 19.39 18.84
C PRO A 117 -10.87 18.08 19.64
N LYS A 118 -9.68 17.51 19.86
CA LYS A 118 -9.50 16.12 20.35
C LYS A 118 -9.57 16.03 21.87
N ILE A 119 -10.65 16.58 22.43
CA ILE A 119 -10.95 16.61 23.86
C ILE A 119 -11.39 15.25 24.39
N THR A 120 -11.29 15.06 25.70
CA THR A 120 -11.83 13.91 26.43
C THR A 120 -13.34 14.01 26.61
N ILE A 121 -13.96 12.88 26.95
CA ILE A 121 -15.41 12.80 27.22
C ILE A 121 -15.77 13.65 28.45
N GLU A 122 -14.90 13.70 29.45
CA GLU A 122 -15.06 14.55 30.64
C GLU A 122 -15.01 16.05 30.33
N GLU A 123 -14.20 16.48 29.37
CA GLU A 123 -14.09 17.89 28.99
C GLU A 123 -15.34 18.38 28.26
N LEU A 124 -15.95 17.54 27.40
CA LEU A 124 -17.25 17.84 26.76
C LEU A 124 -18.34 18.13 27.81
N LEU A 125 -18.35 17.36 28.90
CA LEU A 125 -19.32 17.47 29.99
C LEU A 125 -19.10 18.67 30.91
N LYS A 126 -17.89 19.27 30.88
CA LYS A 126 -17.54 20.48 31.66
C LYS A 126 -17.91 21.78 30.92
N LEU A 127 -18.29 21.71 29.64
CA LEU A 127 -18.80 22.85 28.87
C LEU A 127 -20.18 23.27 29.39
N LYS A 128 -20.23 24.41 30.08
CA LYS A 128 -21.47 25.12 30.45
C LYS A 128 -21.85 26.13 29.38
N LEU A 129 -23.07 26.67 29.46
CA LEU A 129 -23.41 27.90 28.75
C LEU A 129 -22.48 29.04 29.21
N PRO A 130 -22.09 29.98 28.33
CA PRO A 130 -21.63 31.28 28.80
C PRO A 130 -22.80 31.95 29.52
N GLU A 131 -22.63 32.21 30.82
CA GLU A 131 -23.62 32.93 31.61
C GLU A 131 -23.74 34.36 31.05
N LEU A 132 -24.98 34.81 30.81
CA LEU A 132 -25.26 36.20 30.50
C LEU A 132 -24.69 37.07 31.65
N PRO A 133 -24.12 38.26 31.38
CA PRO A 133 -23.45 39.04 32.41
C PRO A 133 -24.45 39.52 33.46
N GLU A 134 -24.56 38.79 34.56
CA GLU A 134 -25.22 39.27 35.76
C GLU A 134 -24.46 40.48 36.31
N LYS A 135 -25.22 41.39 36.92
CA LYS A 135 -24.79 42.77 37.18
C LYS A 135 -23.66 42.85 38.21
N GLU A 136 -22.89 43.93 38.13
CA GLU A 136 -22.02 44.36 39.22
C GLU A 136 -22.82 44.55 40.53
N GLU A 137 -22.72 43.62 41.49
CA GLU A 137 -22.89 43.94 42.91
C GLU A 137 -21.65 43.55 43.71
N LYS A 138 -20.90 44.58 44.09
CA LYS A 138 -19.64 44.47 44.85
C LYS A 138 -19.93 44.12 46.30
N LYS A 139 -19.31 43.05 46.82
CA LYS A 139 -18.94 42.96 48.24
C LYS A 139 -17.47 42.52 48.40
N VAL A 140 -16.71 43.44 48.98
CA VAL A 140 -15.33 43.30 49.49
C VAL A 140 -15.42 42.86 50.98
N ILE A 141 -14.29 42.72 51.72
CA ILE A 141 -14.19 42.45 53.19
C ILE A 141 -14.37 40.93 53.50
N GLN A 142 -13.56 40.16 54.25
CA GLN A 142 -12.29 40.28 55.05
C GLN A 142 -11.75 38.84 55.35
N GLU A 143 -10.51 38.51 55.79
CA GLU A 143 -9.18 39.19 55.83
C GLU A 143 -8.02 38.21 56.17
N GLU A 144 -6.81 38.49 55.65
CA GLU A 144 -5.48 38.44 56.34
C GLU A 144 -4.71 37.12 56.67
N LYS A 145 -3.38 37.30 56.81
CA LYS A 145 -2.31 36.43 57.36
C LYS A 145 -1.75 35.34 56.40
N LYS A 146 -0.43 35.14 56.29
CA LYS A 146 0.72 35.79 56.97
C LYS A 146 2.02 35.70 56.13
N GLU A 147 2.86 36.73 56.24
CA GLU A 147 4.21 36.81 55.68
C GLU A 147 5.24 36.89 56.82
N ILE A 148 6.37 36.19 56.72
CA ILE A 148 7.57 36.35 57.57
C ILE A 148 8.82 36.04 56.72
N GLU A 149 9.79 36.97 56.68
CA GLU A 149 11.13 36.79 56.10
C GLU A 149 12.08 35.98 57.01
N GLU A 150 13.17 35.40 56.47
CA GLU A 150 14.53 35.99 56.65
C GLU A 150 15.69 35.11 56.12
N LYS A 151 16.38 35.65 55.10
CA LYS A 151 17.86 35.83 54.95
C LYS A 151 18.86 34.63 55.05
N PRO A 152 20.11 34.76 54.53
CA PRO A 152 20.92 33.60 54.10
C PRO A 152 22.40 33.56 54.59
N LYS A 153 23.22 32.69 53.96
CA LYS A 153 24.70 32.51 54.01
C LYS A 153 25.20 31.36 54.97
N PRO A 154 26.53 31.06 55.09
CA PRO A 154 27.19 30.08 54.20
C PRO A 154 28.23 29.13 54.87
N VAL A 155 28.70 28.08 54.18
CA VAL A 155 30.02 27.43 54.46
C VAL A 155 30.72 26.97 53.17
N LEU A 156 32.04 27.19 53.09
CA LEU A 156 32.96 26.67 52.06
C LEU A 156 33.82 25.51 52.59
N LYS A 157 34.19 24.57 51.69
CA LYS A 157 35.48 23.81 51.53
C LYS A 157 35.18 22.47 50.82
N ARG A 158 36.09 21.84 50.05
CA ARG A 158 37.58 21.89 50.05
C ARG A 158 38.16 21.63 48.64
N ARG A 159 39.38 22.12 48.37
CA ARG A 159 40.28 21.67 47.26
C ARG A 159 40.97 20.33 47.66
N ILE A 160 41.66 19.54 46.81
CA ILE A 160 42.94 19.80 46.08
C ILE A 160 43.19 18.68 45.02
N PRO A 161 43.85 18.96 43.86
CA PRO A 161 44.29 17.97 42.86
C PRO A 161 45.83 17.76 42.77
N ARG A 162 46.30 16.63 42.19
CA ARG A 162 47.65 16.29 41.60
C ARG A 162 47.77 14.74 41.43
N ARG A 163 48.64 14.07 40.63
CA ARG A 163 49.69 14.33 39.58
C ARG A 163 50.03 12.93 38.95
N VAL A 164 50.02 12.65 37.65
CA VAL A 164 51.02 12.83 36.54
C VAL A 164 52.36 12.08 36.71
N GLU A 165 52.99 11.68 35.57
CA GLU A 165 54.27 10.95 35.35
C GLU A 165 54.26 9.42 35.62
N GLU A 166 54.72 8.47 34.76
CA GLU A 166 55.07 8.37 33.30
C GLU A 166 54.46 7.03 32.73
N ILE A 167 54.97 6.00 31.99
CA ILE A 167 56.24 5.53 31.35
C ILE A 167 55.97 4.75 30.02
N LYS A 168 56.69 5.10 28.94
CA LYS A 168 57.22 4.41 27.70
C LYS A 168 56.55 3.28 26.88
N GLU A 169 56.73 3.44 25.56
CA GLU A 169 56.75 2.42 24.47
C GLU A 169 58.02 1.52 24.48
N ILE A 170 58.05 0.49 23.61
CA ILE A 170 59.16 0.04 22.71
C ILE A 170 59.08 -1.48 22.45
N VAL A 171 59.07 -1.87 21.16
CA VAL A 171 59.77 -3.01 20.49
C VAL A 171 59.02 -3.34 19.17
N GLU A 172 59.77 -3.52 18.08
CA GLU A 172 59.28 -3.90 16.75
C GLU A 172 59.27 -5.43 16.51
N LYS A 173 58.67 -5.81 15.36
CA LYS A 173 58.89 -7.02 14.54
C LYS A 173 59.99 -8.00 14.96
N GLU A 174 59.68 -9.29 14.83
CA GLU A 174 60.62 -10.22 14.20
C GLU A 174 59.85 -11.24 13.32
N GLU A 175 60.50 -11.81 12.31
CA GLU A 175 59.88 -12.62 11.25
C GLU A 175 60.34 -14.09 11.25
N ILE A 176 59.36 -14.99 11.13
CA ILE A 176 59.39 -16.26 10.37
C ILE A 176 60.61 -17.20 10.58
N LYS A 177 60.39 -18.38 11.19
CA LYS A 177 60.52 -19.69 10.49
C LYS A 177 60.07 -20.92 11.30
N GLU A 178 59.46 -21.85 10.55
CA GLU A 178 59.44 -23.34 10.64
C GLU A 178 59.73 -24.00 12.01
N THR A 179 58.93 -24.97 12.45
CA THR A 179 58.75 -26.26 11.74
C THR A 179 57.37 -26.89 11.95
N GLU A 180 57.02 -27.81 11.05
CA GLU A 180 55.75 -28.52 10.92
C GLU A 180 55.29 -29.29 12.18
N GLU A 181 53.99 -29.26 12.48
CA GLU A 181 53.24 -30.50 12.74
C GLU A 181 51.81 -30.38 12.17
N ARG A 182 51.42 -31.31 11.30
CA ARG A 182 50.10 -31.31 10.65
C ARG A 182 48.99 -31.68 11.64
N LYS A 183 48.05 -30.76 11.85
CA LYS A 183 46.68 -31.08 12.27
C LYS A 183 45.72 -30.42 11.27
N GLU A 184 44.81 -31.20 10.68
CA GLU A 184 43.69 -30.63 9.94
C GLU A 184 42.85 -29.82 10.94
N GLU A 185 42.77 -28.51 10.76
CA GLU A 185 41.74 -27.73 11.45
C GLU A 185 40.37 -28.19 10.92
N GLU A 186 39.52 -28.72 11.80
CA GLU A 186 38.11 -28.91 11.47
C GLU A 186 37.47 -27.55 11.22
N LEU A 187 37.44 -27.13 9.95
CA LEU A 187 36.65 -25.99 9.47
C LEU A 187 35.21 -26.13 9.99
N LYS A 188 34.88 -25.38 11.04
CA LYS A 188 33.53 -25.33 11.59
C LYS A 188 32.63 -24.65 10.54
N PRO A 189 31.47 -25.23 10.19
CA PRO A 189 30.59 -24.65 9.19
C PRO A 189 30.11 -23.27 9.63
N GLU A 190 30.04 -22.32 8.70
CA GLU A 190 29.44 -21.00 8.93
C GLU A 190 27.93 -21.20 9.20
N VAL A 191 27.45 -20.83 10.38
CA VAL A 191 26.04 -20.93 10.76
C VAL A 191 25.44 -19.53 10.83
N ILE A 192 24.38 -19.29 10.06
CA ILE A 192 23.57 -18.07 10.14
C ILE A 192 22.15 -18.46 10.53
N THR A 193 21.71 -18.01 11.70
CA THR A 193 20.33 -18.13 12.19
C THR A 193 19.66 -16.75 12.19
N GLN A 194 18.44 -16.67 11.65
CA GLN A 194 17.59 -15.48 11.71
C GLN A 194 16.21 -15.87 12.21
N VAL A 195 15.73 -15.24 13.29
CA VAL A 195 14.40 -15.49 13.86
C VAL A 195 13.62 -14.18 13.94
N ASN A 196 12.52 -14.13 13.19
CA ASN A 196 11.59 -13.01 13.13
C ASN A 196 10.31 -13.37 13.89
N GLY A 197 9.95 -12.61 14.92
CA GLY A 197 8.78 -12.87 15.76
C GLY A 197 8.85 -12.18 17.12
N PRO A 198 7.91 -12.48 18.04
CA PRO A 198 7.89 -11.90 19.37
C PRO A 198 9.11 -12.32 20.22
N ASP A 199 9.78 -11.35 20.85
CA ASP A 199 11.06 -11.57 21.56
C ASP A 199 10.99 -12.64 22.68
N ALA A 200 9.82 -12.78 23.32
CA ALA A 200 9.59 -13.77 24.37
C ALA A 200 9.65 -15.23 23.85
N LEU A 201 9.32 -15.45 22.56
CA LEU A 201 9.35 -16.77 21.91
C LEU A 201 10.63 -16.98 21.08
N ARG A 202 11.27 -15.88 20.69
CA ARG A 202 12.48 -15.86 19.86
C ARG A 202 13.60 -16.74 20.41
N LYS A 203 13.95 -16.58 21.70
CA LYS A 203 15.04 -17.34 22.33
C LYS A 203 14.81 -18.85 22.30
N ALA A 204 13.60 -19.30 22.64
CA ALA A 204 13.23 -20.71 22.63
C ALA A 204 13.33 -21.33 21.22
N VAL A 205 13.05 -20.55 20.17
CA VAL A 205 13.24 -20.97 18.76
C VAL A 205 14.72 -20.97 18.36
N GLU A 206 15.51 -19.99 18.79
CA GLU A 206 16.96 -19.93 18.55
C GLU A 206 17.66 -21.15 19.21
N GLU A 207 17.34 -21.45 20.47
CA GLU A 207 17.78 -22.68 21.19
C GLU A 207 17.33 -23.97 20.47
N GLY A 208 16.09 -24.00 19.98
CA GLY A 208 15.56 -25.12 19.20
C GLY A 208 16.24 -25.33 17.84
N PHE A 209 16.71 -24.26 17.21
CA PHE A 209 17.51 -24.30 15.98
C PHE A 209 18.94 -24.77 16.25
N GLU A 210 19.56 -24.35 17.36
CA GLU A 210 20.88 -24.87 17.75
C GLU A 210 20.86 -26.39 18.02
N GLU A 211 19.87 -26.88 18.76
CA GLU A 211 19.80 -28.32 19.09
C GLU A 211 19.46 -29.17 17.85
N TYR A 212 18.63 -28.64 16.95
CA TYR A 212 18.43 -29.18 15.61
C TYR A 212 19.74 -29.27 14.81
N LEU A 213 20.55 -28.19 14.78
CA LEU A 213 21.83 -28.17 14.09
C LEU A 213 22.82 -29.20 14.68
N LYS A 214 22.89 -29.33 16.01
CA LYS A 214 23.72 -30.36 16.68
C LYS A 214 23.30 -31.78 16.25
N ALA A 215 22.01 -32.07 16.18
CA ALA A 215 21.49 -33.36 15.73
C ALA A 215 21.81 -33.64 14.25
N VAL A 216 21.62 -32.65 13.37
CA VAL A 216 21.92 -32.74 11.93
C VAL A 216 23.42 -32.92 11.68
N PHE A 217 24.28 -32.13 12.32
CA PHE A 217 25.74 -32.26 12.19
C PHE A 217 26.26 -33.59 12.73
N LYS A 218 25.66 -34.13 13.81
CA LYS A 218 26.00 -35.46 14.34
C LYS A 218 25.73 -36.57 13.31
N ASP A 219 24.57 -36.57 12.67
CA ASP A 219 24.24 -37.55 11.63
C ASP A 219 25.11 -37.33 10.37
N ILE A 220 25.40 -36.08 9.96
CA ILE A 220 26.22 -35.80 8.78
C ILE A 220 27.71 -36.17 9.00
N LYS A 221 28.26 -36.04 10.21
CA LYS A 221 29.61 -36.56 10.53
C LYS A 221 29.76 -38.09 10.33
N THR A 222 28.68 -38.84 10.14
CA THR A 222 28.76 -40.26 9.72
C THR A 222 29.06 -40.45 8.22
N LEU A 223 28.87 -39.41 7.40
CA LEU A 223 29.17 -39.41 5.97
C LEU A 223 30.65 -39.06 5.74
N LYS A 224 31.52 -40.08 5.77
CA LYS A 224 33.00 -39.96 5.72
C LYS A 224 33.54 -38.96 4.68
N ASP A 225 32.90 -38.84 3.52
CA ASP A 225 33.37 -38.01 2.41
C ASP A 225 32.79 -36.58 2.36
N THR A 226 31.88 -36.20 3.29
CA THR A 226 31.08 -34.97 3.20
C THR A 226 31.49 -33.92 4.23
N LYS A 227 32.00 -32.77 3.78
CA LYS A 227 32.27 -31.58 4.63
C LYS A 227 31.18 -30.52 4.38
N ILE A 228 30.64 -29.90 5.43
CA ILE A 228 29.66 -28.81 5.31
C ILE A 228 30.43 -27.49 5.37
N LEU A 229 30.12 -26.57 4.46
CA LEU A 229 30.71 -25.23 4.43
C LEU A 229 29.83 -24.21 5.17
N LYS A 230 28.51 -24.24 4.90
CA LYS A 230 27.57 -23.24 5.41
C LYS A 230 26.18 -23.81 5.70
N VAL A 231 25.52 -23.30 6.73
CA VAL A 231 24.08 -23.48 6.96
C VAL A 231 23.39 -22.15 7.25
N GLU A 232 22.30 -21.88 6.56
CA GLU A 232 21.43 -20.71 6.77
C GLU A 232 20.04 -21.21 7.21
N ILE A 233 19.54 -20.76 8.37
CA ILE A 233 18.21 -21.09 8.90
C ILE A 233 17.44 -19.79 9.18
N ASN A 234 16.30 -19.64 8.51
CA ASN A 234 15.38 -18.52 8.71
C ASN A 234 14.08 -19.04 9.31
N GLY A 235 13.70 -18.52 10.48
CA GLY A 235 12.48 -18.83 11.21
C GLY A 235 11.55 -17.62 11.31
N GLU A 236 10.28 -17.79 10.95
CA GLU A 236 9.23 -16.77 11.14
C GLU A 236 8.14 -17.29 12.08
N ILE A 237 8.01 -16.68 13.26
CA ILE A 237 7.03 -17.08 14.28
C ILE A 237 5.70 -16.36 14.01
N ARG A 238 4.64 -17.13 13.72
CA ARG A 238 3.26 -16.63 13.56
C ARG A 238 2.30 -17.53 14.30
N THR A 239 1.34 -16.97 15.03
CA THR A 239 0.16 -17.69 15.57
C THR A 239 0.45 -19.07 16.20
N GLY A 240 1.50 -19.18 17.03
CA GLY A 240 1.87 -20.42 17.73
C GLY A 240 2.61 -21.48 16.89
N VAL A 241 3.06 -21.14 15.67
CA VAL A 241 3.89 -22.00 14.81
C VAL A 241 5.13 -21.24 14.32
N VAL A 242 6.20 -21.96 13.98
CA VAL A 242 7.42 -21.38 13.39
C VAL A 242 7.62 -21.88 11.96
N TYR A 243 7.44 -20.99 11.00
CA TYR A 243 7.72 -21.28 9.60
C TYR A 243 9.24 -21.27 9.38
N THR A 244 9.80 -22.39 8.93
CA THR A 244 11.25 -22.59 8.84
C THR A 244 11.69 -22.83 7.40
N THR A 245 12.68 -22.06 6.95
CA THR A 245 13.42 -22.26 5.69
C THR A 245 14.87 -22.59 6.02
N ILE A 246 15.41 -23.63 5.41
CA ILE A 246 16.74 -24.18 5.71
C ILE A 246 17.54 -24.33 4.42
N LYS A 247 18.76 -23.78 4.38
CA LYS A 247 19.71 -24.00 3.29
C LYS A 247 21.03 -24.54 3.81
N ILE A 248 21.49 -25.67 3.26
CA ILE A 248 22.75 -26.34 3.62
C ILE A 248 23.65 -26.42 2.39
N THR A 249 24.87 -25.90 2.49
CA THR A 249 25.88 -25.90 1.43
C THR A 249 27.15 -26.64 1.88
N GLY A 250 27.69 -27.52 1.05
CA GLY A 250 28.89 -28.31 1.36
C GLY A 250 29.58 -28.95 0.16
N GLU A 251 30.49 -29.87 0.45
CA GLU A 251 31.30 -30.63 -0.52
C GLU A 251 31.23 -32.13 -0.22
N SER A 252 31.30 -32.97 -1.24
CA SER A 252 31.44 -34.42 -1.08
C SER A 252 32.18 -35.09 -2.23
N GLY A 253 32.81 -36.23 -1.97
CA GLY A 253 33.29 -37.13 -3.03
C GLY A 253 32.15 -37.73 -3.87
N ASN A 254 30.92 -37.77 -3.35
CA ASN A 254 29.72 -38.15 -4.10
C ASN A 254 28.59 -37.16 -3.81
N ALA A 255 28.56 -36.07 -4.58
CA ALA A 255 27.66 -34.94 -4.39
C ALA A 255 26.18 -35.33 -4.36
N GLU A 256 25.70 -36.16 -5.29
CA GLU A 256 24.29 -36.58 -5.35
C GLU A 256 23.86 -37.41 -4.13
N LEU A 257 24.64 -38.43 -3.78
CA LEU A 257 24.30 -39.34 -2.69
C LEU A 257 24.41 -38.63 -1.34
N ALA A 258 25.39 -37.75 -1.18
CA ALA A 258 25.48 -36.85 -0.03
C ALA A 258 24.29 -35.89 0.03
N LYS A 259 23.92 -35.23 -1.08
CA LYS A 259 22.80 -34.28 -1.14
C LYS A 259 21.48 -34.92 -0.71
N ARG A 260 21.18 -36.13 -1.20
CA ARG A 260 20.00 -36.91 -0.79
C ARG A 260 20.03 -37.27 0.70
N LYS A 261 21.19 -37.70 1.24
CA LYS A 261 21.33 -38.06 2.66
C LYS A 261 21.28 -36.86 3.61
N VAL A 262 21.94 -35.75 3.27
CA VAL A 262 21.92 -34.50 4.04
C VAL A 262 20.50 -33.92 4.08
N MET A 263 19.78 -33.91 2.95
CA MET A 263 18.37 -33.49 2.91
C MET A 263 17.47 -34.41 3.75
N TYR A 264 17.73 -35.72 3.75
CA TYR A 264 17.03 -36.67 4.63
C TYR A 264 17.29 -36.39 6.11
N PHE A 265 18.55 -36.20 6.53
CA PHE A 265 18.89 -35.89 7.92
C PHE A 265 18.29 -34.55 8.39
N ALA A 266 18.33 -33.52 7.54
CA ALA A 266 17.67 -32.24 7.80
C ALA A 266 16.17 -32.45 8.04
N ASN A 267 15.46 -33.14 7.14
CA ASN A 267 14.02 -33.39 7.28
C ASN A 267 13.68 -34.27 8.52
N ARG A 268 14.52 -35.27 8.82
CA ARG A 268 14.36 -36.19 9.96
C ARG A 268 14.36 -35.47 11.31
N HIS A 269 15.19 -34.43 11.47
CA HIS A 269 15.42 -33.77 12.76
C HIS A 269 14.53 -32.55 13.02
N ILE A 270 13.74 -32.08 12.06
CA ILE A 270 12.80 -30.95 12.24
C ILE A 270 11.97 -31.06 13.54
N PRO A 271 11.44 -32.22 13.96
CA PRO A 271 10.67 -32.34 15.20
C PRO A 271 11.44 -32.03 16.49
N VAL A 272 12.78 -31.97 16.47
CA VAL A 272 13.60 -31.53 17.61
C VAL A 272 13.29 -30.08 17.98
N ILE A 273 13.08 -29.22 16.98
CA ILE A 273 12.74 -27.80 17.16
C ILE A 273 11.49 -27.66 18.04
N ASN A 274 10.46 -28.50 17.81
CA ASN A 274 9.23 -28.52 18.62
C ASN A 274 9.46 -28.95 20.07
N ARG A 275 10.37 -29.92 20.30
CA ARG A 275 10.64 -30.48 21.63
C ARG A 275 11.38 -29.51 22.54
N VAL A 276 12.19 -28.63 21.96
CA VAL A 276 12.98 -27.62 22.69
C VAL A 276 12.21 -26.30 22.80
N SER A 277 11.70 -25.78 21.68
CA SER A 277 11.04 -24.46 21.66
C SER A 277 9.59 -24.46 22.19
N GLY A 278 8.94 -25.63 22.24
CA GLY A 278 7.50 -25.76 22.46
C GLY A 278 6.63 -25.28 21.28
N ILE A 279 7.23 -24.81 20.18
CA ILE A 279 6.53 -24.24 19.03
C ILE A 279 6.62 -25.21 17.85
N LYS A 280 5.47 -25.52 17.24
CA LYS A 280 5.39 -26.45 16.11
C LYS A 280 6.09 -25.85 14.87
N PRO A 281 7.15 -26.50 14.34
CA PRO A 281 7.78 -26.07 13.11
C PRO A 281 6.92 -26.47 11.90
N ILE A 282 6.81 -25.55 10.94
CA ILE A 282 6.25 -25.80 9.61
C ILE A 282 7.37 -25.53 8.61
N LEU A 283 7.81 -26.58 7.92
CA LEU A 283 8.84 -26.44 6.89
C LEU A 283 8.26 -25.76 5.65
N GLN A 284 8.83 -24.62 5.26
CA GLN A 284 8.53 -23.98 3.97
C GLN A 284 9.43 -24.52 2.86
N ASN A 285 10.72 -24.72 3.14
CA ASN A 285 11.72 -25.12 2.13
C ASN A 285 12.97 -25.73 2.79
N ILE A 286 13.49 -26.84 2.22
CA ILE A 286 14.88 -27.30 2.44
C ILE A 286 15.60 -27.25 1.10
N GLN A 287 16.70 -26.50 1.05
CA GLN A 287 17.66 -26.56 -0.05
C GLN A 287 18.97 -27.20 0.43
N THR A 288 19.52 -28.07 -0.41
CA THR A 288 20.78 -28.74 -0.14
C THR A 288 21.64 -28.70 -1.41
N GLU A 289 22.78 -28.05 -1.30
CA GLU A 289 23.76 -27.84 -2.38
C GLU A 289 25.06 -28.50 -1.95
N ILE A 290 25.47 -29.55 -2.64
CA ILE A 290 26.73 -30.25 -2.36
C ILE A 290 27.51 -30.34 -3.65
N LEU A 291 28.75 -29.86 -3.62
CA LEU A 291 29.66 -29.83 -4.74
C LEU A 291 30.53 -31.09 -4.79
N SER A 292 30.92 -31.52 -5.99
CA SER A 292 31.79 -32.68 -6.20
C SER A 292 33.24 -32.29 -5.94
N LYS A 293 33.96 -33.07 -5.11
CA LYS A 293 35.41 -32.88 -4.96
C LYS A 293 36.16 -33.26 -6.24
N GLY A 294 36.76 -32.27 -6.90
CA GLY A 294 37.83 -32.48 -7.89
C GLY A 294 37.48 -32.28 -9.36
N SER A 295 36.30 -31.76 -9.71
CA SER A 295 36.05 -31.25 -11.07
C SER A 295 36.86 -29.97 -11.35
N GLU A 296 37.13 -29.66 -12.62
CA GLU A 296 37.86 -28.44 -13.01
C GLU A 296 37.10 -27.15 -12.64
N GLU A 297 35.78 -27.28 -12.44
CA GLU A 297 34.90 -26.31 -11.78
C GLU A 297 35.49 -25.79 -10.45
N ALA A 298 36.30 -26.57 -9.73
CA ALA A 298 36.96 -26.12 -8.50
C ALA A 298 38.09 -25.09 -8.74
N LYS A 299 38.78 -25.15 -9.89
CA LYS A 299 39.85 -24.20 -10.26
C LYS A 299 39.31 -22.98 -10.99
N GLU A 300 38.23 -23.15 -11.76
CA GLU A 300 37.42 -22.02 -12.20
C GLU A 300 36.71 -21.37 -10.99
N ALA A 301 36.29 -22.15 -9.98
CA ALA A 301 35.81 -21.61 -8.71
C ALA A 301 36.90 -20.82 -7.98
N GLU A 302 38.13 -21.29 -7.79
CA GLU A 302 39.16 -20.45 -7.13
C GLU A 302 39.40 -19.11 -7.85
N LYS A 303 39.43 -19.10 -9.18
CA LYS A 303 39.56 -17.85 -9.97
C LYS A 303 38.30 -16.99 -9.92
N THR A 304 37.11 -17.59 -9.93
CA THR A 304 35.85 -16.87 -9.78
C THR A 304 35.48 -16.57 -8.34
N LEU A 305 36.11 -17.13 -7.31
CA LEU A 305 35.87 -16.78 -5.90
C LEU A 305 36.58 -15.47 -5.52
N LYS A 306 37.59 -15.05 -6.30
CA LYS A 306 38.15 -13.70 -6.26
C LYS A 306 37.52 -12.74 -7.29
N ALA A 307 36.61 -13.20 -8.15
CA ALA A 307 36.00 -12.39 -9.22
C ALA A 307 34.46 -12.38 -9.27
N SER A 308 33.78 -13.22 -8.48
CA SER A 308 32.32 -13.29 -8.36
C SER A 308 31.85 -12.35 -7.27
N ARG A 309 31.75 -11.07 -7.63
CA ARG A 309 30.63 -10.27 -7.12
C ARG A 309 29.37 -11.08 -7.41
N LYS A 310 28.65 -11.53 -6.37
CA LYS A 310 27.41 -12.29 -6.52
C LYS A 310 26.52 -11.56 -7.52
N SER A 311 26.27 -12.16 -8.68
CA SER A 311 25.12 -11.76 -9.50
C SER A 311 23.89 -12.11 -8.69
N GLU A 312 23.24 -11.10 -8.12
CA GLU A 312 21.86 -11.24 -7.67
C GLU A 312 21.04 -11.55 -8.94
N GLU A 313 20.81 -12.83 -9.21
CA GLU A 313 19.90 -13.25 -10.27
C GLU A 313 18.48 -12.90 -9.83
N ALA A 314 17.81 -12.06 -10.62
CA ALA A 314 16.46 -11.63 -10.30
C ALA A 314 15.55 -12.86 -10.26
N ARG A 315 14.73 -12.98 -9.20
CA ARG A 315 13.74 -14.05 -9.12
C ARG A 315 12.69 -13.83 -10.22
N ILE A 316 12.61 -14.75 -11.17
CA ILE A 316 11.66 -14.72 -12.29
C ILE A 316 10.41 -15.54 -11.94
N VAL A 317 9.22 -14.96 -12.14
CA VAL A 317 7.90 -15.60 -12.04
C VAL A 317 7.15 -15.41 -13.36
N ILE A 318 6.51 -16.47 -13.87
CA ILE A 318 5.88 -16.46 -15.20
C ILE A 318 4.53 -17.19 -15.15
N ASN A 319 3.47 -16.41 -15.30
CA ASN A 319 2.09 -16.85 -15.24
C ASN A 319 1.53 -16.86 -16.67
N ALA A 320 1.86 -17.92 -17.40
CA ALA A 320 1.44 -18.21 -18.77
C ALA A 320 1.07 -19.70 -18.92
N SER A 321 0.40 -20.10 -20.00
CA SER A 321 0.14 -21.52 -20.30
C SER A 321 1.43 -22.33 -20.44
N PRO A 322 1.46 -23.63 -20.05
CA PRO A 322 2.68 -24.44 -20.02
C PRO A 322 3.53 -24.39 -21.29
N ASP A 323 2.89 -24.46 -22.45
CA ASP A 323 3.54 -24.48 -23.77
C ASP A 323 4.25 -23.16 -24.11
N LEU A 324 3.78 -22.03 -23.54
CA LEU A 324 4.34 -20.70 -23.76
C LEU A 324 5.40 -20.31 -22.71
N LYS A 325 5.44 -20.98 -21.55
CA LYS A 325 6.40 -20.67 -20.48
C LYS A 325 7.87 -20.66 -20.91
N PRO A 326 8.38 -21.58 -21.76
CA PRO A 326 9.79 -21.54 -22.19
C PRO A 326 10.15 -20.26 -22.94
N PHE A 327 9.28 -19.83 -23.86
CA PHE A 327 9.43 -18.60 -24.64
C PHE A 327 9.43 -17.35 -23.76
N PHE A 328 8.47 -17.25 -22.84
CA PHE A 328 8.43 -16.14 -21.88
C PHE A 328 9.58 -16.19 -20.87
N THR A 329 10.18 -17.36 -20.61
CA THR A 329 11.41 -17.47 -19.79
C THR A 329 12.64 -16.93 -20.51
N ALA A 330 12.77 -17.18 -21.81
CA ALA A 330 13.84 -16.59 -22.64
C ALA A 330 13.67 -15.07 -22.75
N TYR A 331 12.44 -14.60 -22.99
CA TYR A 331 12.06 -13.19 -22.98
C TYR A 331 12.43 -12.50 -21.65
N ALA A 332 12.04 -13.07 -20.51
CA ALA A 332 12.35 -12.54 -19.18
C ALA A 332 13.87 -12.36 -18.98
N LYS A 333 14.65 -13.39 -19.31
CA LYS A 333 16.12 -13.34 -19.19
C LYS A 333 16.75 -12.28 -20.10
N ASN A 334 16.24 -12.10 -21.32
CA ASN A 334 16.70 -11.05 -22.23
C ASN A 334 16.39 -9.65 -21.70
N VAL A 335 15.15 -9.39 -21.27
CA VAL A 335 14.74 -8.11 -20.66
C VAL A 335 15.60 -7.78 -19.44
N LEU A 336 15.86 -8.76 -18.56
CA LEU A 336 16.64 -8.57 -17.34
C LEU A 336 18.14 -8.36 -17.59
N ARG A 337 18.73 -9.02 -18.60
CA ARG A 337 20.11 -8.77 -19.03
C ARG A 337 20.27 -7.34 -19.55
N ASP A 338 19.34 -6.90 -20.38
CA ASP A 338 19.45 -5.60 -21.04
C ASP A 338 19.20 -4.46 -20.04
N LEU A 339 18.27 -4.62 -19.09
CA LEU A 339 18.13 -3.73 -17.91
C LEU A 339 19.42 -3.63 -17.08
N LYS A 340 20.10 -4.76 -16.81
CA LYS A 340 21.41 -4.77 -16.14
C LYS A 340 22.47 -4.00 -16.93
N SER A 341 22.43 -4.05 -18.26
CA SER A 341 23.38 -3.32 -19.11
C SER A 341 23.17 -1.80 -19.08
N GLU A 342 21.94 -1.34 -18.82
CA GLU A 342 21.59 0.09 -18.77
C GLU A 342 21.58 0.68 -17.34
N GLY A 343 22.13 -0.04 -16.34
CA GLY A 343 22.31 0.47 -14.97
C GLY A 343 21.13 0.27 -14.02
N PHE A 344 20.19 -0.60 -14.36
CA PHE A 344 19.14 -1.08 -13.45
C PHE A 344 19.46 -2.51 -13.00
N ASN A 345 19.62 -2.75 -11.71
CA ASN A 345 19.85 -4.09 -11.14
C ASN A 345 18.52 -4.69 -10.66
N PRO A 346 17.83 -5.53 -11.47
CA PRO A 346 16.60 -6.19 -11.06
C PRO A 346 16.88 -7.24 -9.97
N THR A 347 15.96 -7.34 -9.02
CA THR A 347 15.93 -8.34 -7.94
C THR A 347 14.71 -9.27 -8.06
N TYR A 348 13.63 -8.81 -8.69
CA TYR A 348 12.42 -9.57 -8.96
C TYR A 348 11.82 -9.20 -10.33
N CYS A 349 11.26 -10.18 -11.02
CA CYS A 349 10.59 -10.02 -12.30
C CYS A 349 9.39 -10.95 -12.38
N GLU A 350 8.22 -10.40 -12.69
CA GLU A 350 6.98 -11.15 -12.87
C GLU A 350 6.34 -10.77 -14.20
N ILE A 351 5.96 -11.80 -14.96
CA ILE A 351 5.34 -11.67 -16.28
C ILE A 351 4.05 -12.47 -16.28
N ASP A 352 2.93 -11.76 -16.29
CA ASP A 352 1.61 -12.32 -16.52
C ASP A 352 1.28 -12.26 -18.01
N VAL A 353 0.75 -13.36 -18.57
CA VAL A 353 0.37 -13.45 -19.97
C VAL A 353 -1.10 -13.84 -20.08
N ILE A 354 -1.93 -12.88 -20.49
CA ILE A 354 -3.34 -13.10 -20.76
C ILE A 354 -3.49 -13.57 -22.21
N GLU A 355 -4.10 -14.75 -22.40
CA GLU A 355 -4.37 -15.31 -23.73
C GLU A 355 -5.74 -14.87 -24.26
N GLY A 356 -5.73 -13.94 -25.23
CA GLY A 356 -6.90 -13.52 -25.98
C GLY A 356 -6.71 -13.72 -27.49
N LYS A 357 -7.15 -12.72 -28.27
CA LYS A 357 -6.82 -12.64 -29.73
C LYS A 357 -5.37 -12.19 -29.96
N SER A 358 -4.81 -11.52 -28.97
CA SER A 358 -3.40 -11.20 -28.76
C SER A 358 -2.90 -11.93 -27.52
N LEU A 359 -1.58 -12.06 -27.38
CA LEU A 359 -0.96 -12.30 -26.08
C LEU A 359 -0.72 -10.94 -25.43
N GLU A 360 -1.41 -10.67 -24.33
CA GLU A 360 -1.28 -9.43 -23.56
C GLU A 360 -0.35 -9.67 -22.38
N LEU A 361 0.74 -8.89 -22.29
CA LEU A 361 1.71 -8.95 -21.19
C LEU A 361 1.50 -7.82 -20.20
N HIS A 362 1.58 -8.20 -18.93
CA HIS A 362 1.89 -7.30 -17.82
C HIS A 362 3.30 -7.64 -17.32
N VAL A 363 4.21 -6.65 -17.31
CA VAL A 363 5.63 -6.86 -16.97
C VAL A 363 6.01 -6.05 -15.73
N PHE A 364 6.10 -6.72 -14.59
CA PHE A 364 6.47 -6.11 -13.32
C PHE A 364 7.93 -6.39 -12.99
N VAL A 365 8.73 -5.35 -12.73
CA VAL A 365 10.14 -5.50 -12.34
C VAL A 365 10.48 -4.63 -11.13
N LYS A 366 11.06 -5.25 -10.10
CA LYS A 366 11.62 -4.57 -8.94
C LYS A 366 13.14 -4.67 -8.96
N GLY A 367 13.84 -3.59 -8.61
CA GLY A 367 15.29 -3.54 -8.63
C GLY A 367 15.88 -2.31 -7.96
N ARG A 368 17.19 -2.13 -8.13
CA ARG A 368 18.00 -1.02 -7.59
C ARG A 368 18.70 -0.30 -8.72
N SER A 369 18.76 1.03 -8.65
CA SER A 369 19.62 1.83 -9.52
C SER A 369 20.21 3.00 -8.74
N ALA A 370 21.47 3.33 -9.05
CA ALA A 370 22.17 4.48 -8.52
C ALA A 370 22.05 5.73 -9.43
N THR A 371 21.41 5.59 -10.60
CA THR A 371 21.35 6.63 -11.64
C THR A 371 19.94 6.89 -12.16
N LEU A 372 19.03 5.92 -12.10
CA LEU A 372 17.69 6.02 -12.67
C LEU A 372 16.64 6.36 -11.60
N SER A 373 15.86 7.42 -11.85
CA SER A 373 14.61 7.66 -11.13
C SER A 373 13.57 6.59 -11.49
N ARG A 374 12.47 6.47 -10.70
CA ARG A 374 11.38 5.52 -11.01
C ARG A 374 10.83 5.69 -12.43
N ILE A 375 10.68 6.93 -12.89
CA ILE A 375 10.18 7.26 -14.24
C ILE A 375 11.20 6.86 -15.32
N GLY A 376 12.50 7.06 -15.06
CA GLY A 376 13.57 6.58 -15.94
C GLY A 376 13.60 5.06 -16.05
N ALA A 377 13.48 4.34 -14.94
CA ALA A 377 13.41 2.88 -14.92
C ALA A 377 12.15 2.34 -15.62
N LEU A 378 10.98 2.99 -15.47
CA LEU A 378 9.74 2.58 -16.13
C LEU A 378 9.79 2.81 -17.64
N THR A 379 10.25 3.98 -18.10
CA THR A 379 10.38 4.26 -19.54
C THR A 379 11.46 3.39 -20.22
N MET A 380 12.54 3.05 -19.50
CA MET A 380 13.52 2.06 -19.92
C MET A 380 12.90 0.65 -20.04
N LEU A 381 12.19 0.20 -18.99
CA LEU A 381 11.50 -1.09 -18.96
C LEU A 381 10.50 -1.22 -20.11
N GLU A 382 9.64 -0.21 -20.32
CA GLU A 382 8.70 -0.19 -21.44
C GLU A 382 9.39 -0.37 -22.79
N ARG A 383 10.47 0.37 -23.05
CA ARG A 383 11.20 0.31 -24.33
C ARG A 383 11.82 -1.08 -24.54
N ILE A 384 12.47 -1.62 -23.52
CA ILE A 384 13.11 -2.95 -23.58
C ILE A 384 12.05 -4.06 -23.72
N ALA A 385 10.98 -4.01 -22.92
CA ALA A 385 9.87 -4.97 -22.96
C ALA A 385 9.15 -4.97 -24.32
N LYS A 386 8.85 -3.79 -24.89
CA LYS A 386 8.20 -3.65 -26.21
C LYS A 386 9.13 -4.07 -27.35
N SER A 387 10.44 -3.82 -27.24
CA SER A 387 11.44 -4.31 -28.21
C SER A 387 11.48 -5.84 -28.26
N HIS A 388 11.67 -6.50 -27.11
CA HIS A 388 11.70 -7.95 -27.04
C HIS A 388 10.35 -8.61 -27.36
N ALA A 389 9.22 -7.94 -27.07
CA ALA A 389 7.89 -8.47 -27.37
C ALA A 389 7.65 -8.52 -28.89
N LYS A 390 8.18 -7.53 -29.64
CA LYS A 390 8.15 -7.54 -31.10
C LYS A 390 9.00 -8.67 -31.69
N SER A 391 10.19 -8.93 -31.12
CA SER A 391 11.02 -10.09 -31.51
C SER A 391 10.29 -11.41 -31.25
N LEU A 392 9.72 -11.56 -30.05
CA LEU A 392 8.99 -12.76 -29.63
C LEU A 392 7.69 -12.99 -30.44
N SER A 393 7.03 -11.92 -30.88
CA SER A 393 5.85 -11.98 -31.74
C SER A 393 6.16 -12.63 -33.11
N ASN A 394 7.34 -12.37 -33.67
CA ASN A 394 7.79 -13.01 -34.90
C ASN A 394 8.10 -14.50 -34.71
N GLU A 395 8.65 -14.87 -33.54
CA GLU A 395 9.02 -16.25 -33.18
C GLU A 395 7.78 -17.13 -32.93
N ILE A 396 6.86 -16.66 -32.07
CA ILE A 396 5.61 -17.37 -31.71
C ILE A 396 4.55 -17.26 -32.83
N LYS A 397 4.72 -16.34 -33.78
CA LYS A 397 3.75 -16.00 -34.86
C LYS A 397 2.35 -15.61 -34.34
N ARG A 398 2.27 -15.08 -33.12
CA ARG A 398 1.07 -14.47 -32.52
C ARG A 398 1.32 -12.98 -32.32
N ASN A 399 0.29 -12.15 -32.40
CA ASN A 399 0.40 -10.73 -32.03
C ASN A 399 0.64 -10.62 -30.51
N ILE A 400 1.64 -9.83 -30.10
CA ILE A 400 2.02 -9.65 -28.70
C ILE A 400 1.95 -8.16 -28.35
N VAL A 401 1.22 -7.84 -27.29
CA VAL A 401 1.00 -6.47 -26.80
C VAL A 401 1.49 -6.38 -25.36
N VAL A 402 2.35 -5.40 -25.06
CA VAL A 402 2.70 -5.05 -23.67
C VAL A 402 1.71 -3.98 -23.22
N ASP A 403 0.76 -4.36 -22.37
CA ASP A 403 -0.33 -3.50 -21.91
C ASP A 403 0.13 -2.63 -20.72
N THR A 404 0.77 -3.26 -19.72
CA THR A 404 1.37 -2.54 -18.59
C THR A 404 2.80 -2.97 -18.32
N ALA A 405 3.61 -2.02 -17.88
CA ALA A 405 4.91 -2.26 -17.29
C ALA A 405 5.10 -1.34 -16.08
N ASP A 406 5.53 -1.88 -14.95
CA ASP A 406 5.86 -1.08 -13.75
C ASP A 406 7.25 -1.44 -13.24
N ALA A 407 7.98 -0.40 -12.82
CA ALA A 407 9.33 -0.47 -12.32
C ALA A 407 9.38 0.15 -10.91
N ILE A 408 9.83 -0.64 -9.93
CA ILE A 408 10.11 -0.15 -8.58
C ILE A 408 11.62 -0.07 -8.36
N VAL A 409 12.11 1.14 -8.08
CA VAL A 409 13.52 1.43 -7.75
C VAL A 409 13.66 1.53 -6.22
N GLU A 410 14.41 0.61 -5.61
CA GLU A 410 15.04 0.83 -4.30
C GLU A 410 16.31 1.67 -4.52
N GLY A 411 16.37 2.87 -3.91
CA GLY A 411 17.35 3.90 -4.28
C GLY A 411 18.53 4.09 -3.32
N VAL A 412 19.55 4.80 -3.81
CA VAL A 412 20.63 5.46 -3.05
C VAL A 412 20.86 6.84 -3.68
N GLU A 413 21.21 7.85 -2.88
CA GLU A 413 21.38 9.24 -3.33
C GLU A 413 22.67 9.48 -4.12
N ALA A 414 22.69 10.54 -4.93
CA ALA A 414 23.86 11.00 -5.71
C ALA A 414 24.08 12.53 -5.58
N PRO A 415 25.33 13.03 -5.58
CA PRO A 415 25.67 14.42 -5.28
C PRO A 415 25.53 15.40 -6.47
N LYS A 416 25.58 16.71 -6.18
CA LYS A 416 25.33 17.83 -7.12
C LYS A 416 26.62 18.38 -7.78
N PRO A 417 26.57 18.82 -9.06
CA PRO A 417 27.64 19.61 -9.72
C PRO A 417 27.42 21.15 -9.67
N GLN A 418 28.44 21.91 -10.10
CA GLN A 418 28.49 23.40 -10.12
C GLN A 418 28.25 24.02 -11.52
N VAL A 419 28.31 25.36 -11.67
CA VAL A 419 27.72 26.14 -12.79
C VAL A 419 28.60 27.31 -13.29
N SER A 420 28.71 27.49 -14.63
CA SER A 420 29.12 28.73 -15.35
C SER A 420 28.95 28.54 -16.89
N THR A 421 28.00 29.12 -17.65
CA THR A 421 27.72 30.53 -18.10
C THR A 421 28.40 31.01 -19.42
N THR A 422 27.69 30.81 -20.57
CA THR A 422 27.29 31.81 -21.65
C THR A 422 28.26 32.87 -22.26
N PRO A 423 27.99 33.48 -23.46
CA PRO A 423 27.25 33.05 -24.69
C PRO A 423 27.83 33.57 -26.06
N ALA A 424 27.05 33.45 -27.17
CA ALA A 424 27.13 34.16 -28.49
C ALA A 424 28.16 33.66 -29.57
N GLU A 425 27.94 33.70 -30.91
CA GLU A 425 26.76 34.08 -31.73
C GLU A 425 26.78 33.48 -33.19
N GLN A 426 25.59 33.27 -33.81
CA GLN A 426 25.28 33.08 -35.27
C GLN A 426 25.94 31.88 -36.05
N GLN A 427 25.42 31.30 -37.16
CA GLN A 427 24.25 31.59 -38.03
C GLN A 427 23.70 30.32 -38.78
N SER A 428 22.36 30.17 -38.86
CA SER A 428 21.53 29.51 -39.92
C SER A 428 21.58 28.00 -40.32
N THR A 429 20.35 27.42 -40.44
CA THR A 429 19.88 26.19 -41.15
C THR A 429 19.92 24.79 -40.47
N VAL A 430 18.96 23.94 -40.90
CA VAL A 430 18.67 22.53 -40.55
C VAL A 430 18.02 22.26 -39.17
N LYS A 431 16.83 21.62 -39.19
CA LYS A 431 16.06 20.89 -38.15
C LYS A 431 16.05 21.43 -36.69
N PRO A 432 14.87 21.59 -36.05
CA PRO A 432 14.79 21.93 -34.62
C PRO A 432 15.12 20.73 -33.72
N GLN A 433 16.40 20.37 -33.62
CA GLN A 433 16.93 19.71 -32.42
C GLN A 433 16.95 20.73 -31.30
N VAL A 434 15.97 20.67 -30.40
CA VAL A 434 15.98 21.49 -29.18
C VAL A 434 16.98 20.85 -28.22
N SER A 435 18.15 21.48 -28.03
CA SER A 435 19.19 20.96 -27.13
C SER A 435 18.75 21.01 -25.67
N SER A 436 19.08 19.96 -24.89
CA SER A 436 18.67 19.82 -23.48
C SER A 436 19.01 21.06 -22.67
N ASP A 437 20.19 21.64 -22.87
CA ASP A 437 20.70 22.78 -22.11
C ASP A 437 19.75 23.99 -22.13
N LYS A 438 19.12 24.27 -23.28
CA LYS A 438 18.12 25.36 -23.38
C LYS A 438 16.79 24.98 -22.74
N VAL A 439 16.37 23.72 -22.84
CA VAL A 439 15.16 23.22 -22.15
C VAL A 439 15.37 23.25 -20.63
N GLU A 440 16.56 22.90 -20.16
CA GLU A 440 16.95 22.96 -18.75
C GLU A 440 17.14 24.39 -18.25
N GLU A 441 17.69 25.31 -19.05
CA GLU A 441 17.74 26.73 -18.70
C GLU A 441 16.33 27.31 -18.61
N ILE A 442 15.43 26.93 -19.52
CA ILE A 442 14.00 27.28 -19.48
C ILE A 442 13.32 26.65 -18.26
N LEU A 443 13.60 25.38 -17.92
CA LEU A 443 13.03 24.72 -16.74
C LEU A 443 13.57 25.27 -15.42
N LYS A 444 14.85 25.66 -15.36
CA LYS A 444 15.47 26.33 -14.20
C LYS A 444 14.90 27.74 -14.02
N LYS A 445 14.73 28.50 -15.12
CA LYS A 445 14.02 29.80 -15.11
C LYS A 445 12.54 29.64 -14.74
N LYS A 446 11.85 28.62 -15.27
CA LYS A 446 10.47 28.30 -14.91
C LYS A 446 10.34 27.93 -13.43
N LYS A 447 11.25 27.13 -12.87
CA LYS A 447 11.25 26.78 -11.45
C LYS A 447 11.57 27.97 -10.54
N ALA A 448 12.50 28.85 -10.95
CA ALA A 448 12.75 30.11 -10.26
C ALA A 448 11.53 31.04 -10.30
N ILE A 449 10.84 31.12 -11.45
CA ILE A 449 9.56 31.84 -11.58
C ILE A 449 8.47 31.16 -10.73
N GLU A 450 8.42 29.84 -10.64
CA GLU A 450 7.45 29.12 -9.79
C GLU A 450 7.72 29.34 -8.30
N GLU A 451 8.97 29.36 -7.86
CA GLU A 451 9.36 29.66 -6.48
C GLU A 451 9.18 31.15 -6.13
N GLU A 452 9.47 32.06 -7.06
CA GLU A 452 9.22 33.50 -6.87
C GLU A 452 7.73 33.83 -6.94
N VAL A 453 6.96 33.15 -7.79
CA VAL A 453 5.49 33.19 -7.77
C VAL A 453 4.97 32.60 -6.47
N GLU A 454 5.43 31.44 -6.00
CA GLU A 454 5.02 30.88 -4.70
C GLU A 454 5.34 31.84 -3.55
N ARG A 455 6.49 32.53 -3.59
CA ARG A 455 6.84 33.57 -2.62
C ARG A 455 5.94 34.80 -2.74
N LEU A 456 5.64 35.28 -3.94
CA LEU A 456 4.74 36.42 -4.18
C LEU A 456 3.30 36.10 -3.79
N LEU A 457 2.83 34.89 -4.07
CA LEU A 457 1.53 34.38 -3.63
C LEU A 457 1.46 34.32 -2.10
N LYS A 458 2.49 33.76 -1.42
CA LYS A 458 2.58 33.78 0.05
C LYS A 458 2.69 35.20 0.63
N GLN A 459 3.38 36.12 -0.04
CA GLN A 459 3.41 37.55 0.33
C GLN A 459 2.09 38.30 0.01
N ALA A 460 1.21 37.72 -0.81
CA ALA A 460 -0.10 38.25 -1.17
C ALA A 460 -1.29 37.58 -0.45
N GLY A 461 -1.04 36.71 0.54
CA GLY A 461 -2.10 36.09 1.36
C GLY A 461 -2.83 34.90 0.71
N VAL A 462 -2.19 34.20 -0.23
CA VAL A 462 -2.85 33.25 -1.15
C VAL A 462 -3.34 31.92 -0.54
N ASP A 463 -3.21 31.71 0.78
CA ASP A 463 -3.87 30.58 1.44
C ASP A 463 -5.40 30.61 1.21
N GLU A 464 -6.01 31.79 1.04
CA GLU A 464 -7.42 31.97 0.66
C GLU A 464 -7.75 31.47 -0.76
N LEU A 465 -6.79 31.44 -1.70
CA LEU A 465 -7.07 30.94 -3.06
C LEU A 465 -7.07 29.40 -3.14
N SER A 466 -6.61 28.69 -2.10
CA SER A 466 -6.69 27.22 -2.05
C SER A 466 -8.14 26.75 -2.15
N TYR A 467 -9.02 27.37 -1.35
CA TYR A 467 -10.47 27.20 -1.37
C TYR A 467 -11.06 27.50 -2.75
N LEU A 468 -10.74 28.66 -3.33
CA LEU A 468 -11.17 29.05 -4.69
C LEU A 468 -10.64 28.11 -5.79
N THR A 469 -9.54 27.39 -5.55
CA THR A 469 -9.00 26.39 -6.48
C THR A 469 -9.80 25.08 -6.40
N GLU A 470 -10.23 24.68 -5.20
CA GLU A 470 -11.10 23.53 -5.00
C GLU A 470 -12.54 23.80 -5.48
N GLU A 471 -13.08 25.00 -5.23
CA GLU A 471 -14.34 25.46 -5.82
C GLU A 471 -14.26 25.45 -7.34
N LYS A 472 -13.24 26.07 -7.96
CA LYS A 472 -13.09 26.04 -9.44
C LYS A 472 -12.87 24.64 -10.00
N LYS A 473 -12.24 23.74 -9.25
CA LYS A 473 -12.11 22.30 -9.60
C LYS A 473 -13.47 21.60 -9.53
N ARG A 474 -14.34 21.96 -8.58
CA ARG A 474 -15.72 21.50 -8.47
C ARG A 474 -16.61 22.07 -9.59
N GLU A 475 -16.59 23.38 -9.82
CA GLU A 475 -17.26 24.05 -10.94
C GLU A 475 -16.84 23.44 -12.28
N SER A 476 -15.54 23.14 -12.45
CA SER A 476 -15.02 22.45 -13.64
C SER A 476 -15.57 21.03 -13.78
N ARG A 477 -15.68 20.27 -12.67
CA ARG A 477 -16.32 18.93 -12.67
C ARG A 477 -17.80 19.02 -13.03
N GLU A 478 -18.56 19.90 -12.39
CA GLU A 478 -19.99 20.11 -12.67
C GLU A 478 -20.21 20.62 -14.11
N THR A 479 -19.30 21.44 -14.64
CA THR A 479 -19.30 21.89 -16.04
C THR A 479 -19.00 20.74 -17.01
N ILE A 480 -17.99 19.90 -16.75
CA ILE A 480 -17.69 18.71 -17.57
C ILE A 480 -18.87 17.73 -17.57
N ILE A 481 -19.52 17.55 -16.40
CA ILE A 481 -20.69 16.70 -16.26
C ILE A 481 -21.84 17.23 -17.14
N ARG A 482 -22.23 18.50 -16.99
CA ARG A 482 -23.34 19.10 -17.77
C ARG A 482 -23.05 19.25 -19.26
N THR A 483 -21.80 19.52 -19.65
CA THR A 483 -21.43 19.81 -21.06
C THR A 483 -21.04 18.58 -21.88
N ARG A 484 -20.57 17.50 -21.25
CA ARG A 484 -20.10 16.28 -21.96
C ARG A 484 -20.75 15.00 -21.45
N VAL A 485 -20.78 14.78 -20.14
CA VAL A 485 -21.30 13.50 -19.58
C VAL A 485 -22.81 13.39 -19.76
N GLU A 486 -23.59 14.39 -19.37
CA GLU A 486 -25.06 14.36 -19.50
C GLU A 486 -25.53 14.22 -20.97
N PRO A 487 -24.97 14.96 -21.95
CA PRO A 487 -25.25 14.73 -23.36
C PRO A 487 -24.86 13.33 -23.84
N ALA A 488 -23.66 12.84 -23.50
CA ALA A 488 -23.21 11.50 -23.87
C ALA A 488 -24.10 10.40 -23.29
N MET A 489 -24.52 10.53 -22.03
CA MET A 489 -25.44 9.59 -21.38
C MET A 489 -26.83 9.63 -22.00
N ARG A 490 -27.33 10.81 -22.38
CA ARG A 490 -28.62 10.93 -23.08
C ARG A 490 -28.56 10.26 -24.46
N ALA A 491 -27.55 10.57 -25.26
CA ALA A 491 -27.29 9.95 -26.56
C ALA A 491 -27.10 8.43 -26.44
N LEU A 492 -26.39 7.95 -25.41
CA LEU A 492 -26.21 6.53 -25.13
C LEU A 492 -27.54 5.83 -24.81
N LYS A 493 -28.38 6.43 -23.96
CA LYS A 493 -29.70 5.88 -23.62
C LYS A 493 -30.61 5.78 -24.84
N GLU A 494 -30.68 6.84 -25.65
CA GLU A 494 -31.51 6.88 -26.87
C GLU A 494 -31.00 5.92 -27.94
N SER A 495 -29.68 5.82 -28.12
CA SER A 495 -29.07 4.89 -29.09
C SER A 495 -29.24 3.43 -28.67
N ILE A 496 -29.08 3.11 -27.37
CA ILE A 496 -29.36 1.77 -26.85
C ILE A 496 -30.86 1.44 -27.03
N GLN A 497 -31.78 2.36 -26.76
CA GLN A 497 -33.22 2.11 -26.99
C GLN A 497 -33.53 1.85 -28.48
N ARG A 498 -32.87 2.56 -29.40
CA ARG A 498 -33.01 2.36 -30.85
C ARG A 498 -32.47 1.00 -31.29
N GLU A 499 -31.20 0.72 -31.01
CA GLU A 499 -30.49 -0.48 -31.49
C GLU A 499 -30.85 -1.78 -30.75
N LEU A 500 -31.48 -1.71 -29.57
CA LEU A 500 -32.06 -2.89 -28.94
C LEU A 500 -33.50 -3.17 -29.41
N THR A 501 -34.18 -2.20 -30.03
CA THR A 501 -35.50 -2.42 -30.66
C THR A 501 -35.38 -3.13 -32.01
N THR A 502 -34.21 -3.11 -32.65
CA THR A 502 -33.93 -3.78 -33.94
C THR A 502 -33.49 -5.25 -33.80
N ILE A 503 -33.39 -5.80 -32.57
CA ILE A 503 -32.98 -7.19 -32.34
C ILE A 503 -34.12 -8.16 -32.76
N PRO A 504 -33.91 -9.01 -33.77
CA PRO A 504 -34.99 -9.78 -34.40
C PRO A 504 -35.58 -10.84 -33.46
N ARG A 505 -36.90 -11.08 -33.59
CA ARG A 505 -37.69 -12.04 -32.79
C ARG A 505 -37.73 -11.73 -31.29
N THR A 506 -37.46 -10.47 -30.92
CA THR A 506 -37.57 -10.00 -29.54
C THR A 506 -38.26 -8.65 -29.47
N LYS A 507 -39.05 -8.44 -28.42
CA LYS A 507 -39.72 -7.17 -28.16
C LYS A 507 -39.07 -6.51 -26.95
N PHE A 508 -38.27 -5.48 -27.18
CA PHE A 508 -37.71 -4.64 -26.13
C PHE A 508 -38.84 -4.09 -25.23
N LYS A 509 -38.74 -4.29 -23.90
CA LYS A 509 -39.73 -3.82 -22.92
C LYS A 509 -39.27 -2.56 -22.20
N TRP A 510 -38.05 -2.56 -21.65
CA TRP A 510 -37.51 -1.42 -20.92
C TRP A 510 -35.98 -1.46 -20.79
N LEU A 511 -35.41 -0.27 -20.58
CA LEU A 511 -34.02 -0.01 -20.22
C LEU A 511 -34.01 0.89 -18.98
N LYS A 512 -33.27 0.47 -17.95
CA LYS A 512 -32.90 1.29 -16.80
C LYS A 512 -31.38 1.46 -16.84
N MET A 513 -30.94 2.72 -16.79
CA MET A 513 -29.54 3.10 -16.91
C MET A 513 -29.20 4.09 -15.78
N ASN A 514 -28.26 3.69 -14.93
CA ASN A 514 -27.67 4.55 -13.90
C ASN A 514 -26.20 4.79 -14.27
N TRP A 515 -25.63 5.92 -13.89
CA TRP A 515 -24.22 6.23 -14.16
C TRP A 515 -23.58 7.03 -13.02
N ASP A 516 -22.30 6.77 -12.77
CA ASP A 516 -21.45 7.47 -11.80
C ASP A 516 -20.25 8.09 -12.55
N PHE A 517 -19.74 9.26 -12.13
CA PHE A 517 -18.54 9.88 -12.74
C PHE A 517 -17.34 9.83 -11.78
N ASN A 518 -16.34 9.02 -12.14
CA ASN A 518 -15.10 8.80 -11.38
C ASN A 518 -13.93 9.51 -12.07
N GLU A 519 -13.87 10.84 -11.87
CA GLU A 519 -12.83 11.84 -12.24
C GLU A 519 -12.38 11.94 -13.72
N SER A 520 -12.23 10.82 -14.41
CA SER A 520 -11.81 10.68 -15.82
C SER A 520 -12.68 9.71 -16.62
N ALA A 521 -13.50 8.90 -15.95
CA ALA A 521 -14.37 7.91 -16.58
C ALA A 521 -15.81 7.95 -16.02
N VAL A 522 -16.77 7.57 -16.87
CA VAL A 522 -18.17 7.36 -16.51
C VAL A 522 -18.42 5.86 -16.39
N GLU A 523 -18.83 5.43 -15.21
CA GLU A 523 -19.21 4.05 -14.93
C GLU A 523 -20.72 3.87 -15.12
N VAL A 524 -21.15 3.03 -16.06
CA VAL A 524 -22.56 2.86 -16.41
C VAL A 524 -23.08 1.49 -15.94
N SER A 525 -24.22 1.49 -15.26
CA SER A 525 -24.97 0.29 -14.88
C SER A 525 -26.25 0.18 -15.71
N LEU A 526 -26.43 -0.95 -16.39
CA LEU A 526 -27.52 -1.20 -17.35
C LEU A 526 -28.34 -2.43 -16.93
N GLU A 527 -29.64 -2.22 -16.74
CA GLU A 527 -30.64 -3.28 -16.57
C GLU A 527 -31.62 -3.22 -17.74
N ILE A 528 -31.82 -4.33 -18.45
CA ILE A 528 -32.57 -4.39 -19.72
C ILE A 528 -33.54 -5.57 -19.68
N SER A 529 -34.74 -5.41 -20.23
CA SER A 529 -35.68 -6.51 -20.42
C SER A 529 -36.21 -6.61 -21.85
N PHE A 530 -36.15 -7.83 -22.40
CA PHE A 530 -36.77 -8.27 -23.64
C PHE A 530 -37.94 -9.23 -23.35
N ALA A 531 -38.95 -9.21 -24.20
CA ALA A 531 -39.86 -10.33 -24.43
C ALA A 531 -39.33 -11.18 -25.60
N LYS A 532 -39.54 -12.49 -25.57
CA LYS A 532 -39.58 -13.31 -26.78
C LYS A 532 -40.80 -12.90 -27.62
N GLU A 533 -40.66 -12.95 -28.94
CA GLU A 533 -41.77 -12.73 -29.87
C GLU A 533 -42.31 -14.08 -30.36
N GLU A 534 -43.53 -14.42 -29.94
CA GLU A 534 -44.20 -15.66 -30.36
C GLU A 534 -44.75 -15.49 -31.78
N GLN A 535 -44.15 -16.20 -32.75
CA GLN A 535 -44.62 -16.20 -34.13
C GLN A 535 -45.74 -17.24 -34.30
N GLU A 536 -46.99 -16.77 -34.23
CA GLU A 536 -48.17 -17.57 -34.61
C GLU A 536 -48.08 -17.97 -36.09
N GLY A 537 -47.86 -19.26 -36.36
CA GLY A 537 -47.79 -19.79 -37.72
C GLY A 537 -47.09 -21.16 -37.81
N LEU A 538 -47.10 -21.74 -39.01
CA LEU A 538 -46.58 -23.08 -39.33
C LEU A 538 -45.07 -23.29 -39.05
N PHE A 539 -44.32 -22.24 -38.73
CA PHE A 539 -42.89 -22.30 -38.38
C PHE A 539 -42.60 -22.06 -36.89
N GLY A 540 -43.62 -21.75 -36.06
CA GLY A 540 -43.45 -21.38 -34.65
C GLY A 540 -42.79 -22.46 -33.78
N SER A 541 -42.97 -23.74 -34.13
CA SER A 541 -42.31 -24.88 -33.48
C SER A 541 -40.79 -24.94 -33.70
N PHE A 542 -40.26 -24.25 -34.71
CA PHE A 542 -38.83 -24.16 -35.01
C PHE A 542 -38.20 -22.82 -34.60
N SER A 543 -39.00 -21.81 -34.23
CA SER A 543 -38.53 -20.46 -33.89
C SER A 543 -38.11 -20.32 -32.42
N ASN A 544 -37.50 -21.35 -31.83
CA ASN A 544 -37.08 -21.34 -30.43
C ASN A 544 -35.88 -20.38 -30.24
N VAL A 545 -36.16 -19.13 -29.84
CA VAL A 545 -35.16 -18.07 -29.71
C VAL A 545 -34.19 -18.39 -28.57
N GLN A 546 -32.96 -18.76 -28.93
CA GLN A 546 -31.89 -19.02 -27.95
C GLN A 546 -31.58 -17.73 -27.18
N GLU A 547 -31.99 -17.68 -25.91
CA GLU A 547 -31.83 -16.49 -25.07
C GLU A 547 -30.39 -15.99 -25.00
N ASP A 548 -29.43 -16.91 -25.04
CA ASP A 548 -28.02 -16.58 -24.90
C ASP A 548 -27.46 -15.89 -26.14
N ARG A 549 -28.06 -16.11 -27.33
CA ARG A 549 -27.78 -15.29 -28.51
C ARG A 549 -28.31 -13.87 -28.33
N VAL A 550 -29.55 -13.72 -27.85
CA VAL A 550 -30.15 -12.40 -27.55
C VAL A 550 -29.31 -11.63 -26.53
N LYS A 551 -28.85 -12.30 -25.46
CA LYS A 551 -27.95 -11.73 -24.44
C LYS A 551 -26.61 -11.32 -25.06
N GLN A 552 -25.98 -12.16 -25.89
CA GLN A 552 -24.71 -11.88 -26.55
C GLN A 552 -24.81 -10.73 -27.56
N ASP A 553 -25.82 -10.72 -28.43
CA ASP A 553 -26.03 -9.69 -29.45
C ASP A 553 -26.35 -8.33 -28.80
N ALA A 554 -27.24 -8.30 -27.81
CA ALA A 554 -27.52 -7.09 -27.03
C ALA A 554 -26.27 -6.57 -26.30
N GLN A 555 -25.50 -7.45 -25.63
CA GLN A 555 -24.24 -7.09 -24.97
C GLN A 555 -23.23 -6.51 -25.96
N ARG A 556 -23.07 -7.12 -27.14
CA ARG A 556 -22.16 -6.65 -28.20
C ARG A 556 -22.56 -5.27 -28.72
N THR A 557 -23.84 -5.06 -29.01
CA THR A 557 -24.38 -3.77 -29.45
C THR A 557 -24.16 -2.67 -28.41
N ILE A 558 -24.43 -2.95 -27.13
CA ILE A 558 -24.20 -2.02 -26.02
C ILE A 558 -22.72 -1.61 -25.91
N MET A 559 -21.80 -2.58 -25.92
CA MET A 559 -20.36 -2.31 -25.78
C MET A 559 -19.82 -1.49 -26.97
N ASN A 560 -20.33 -1.74 -28.18
CA ASN A 560 -20.03 -0.93 -29.36
C ASN A 560 -20.54 0.52 -29.21
N LEU A 561 -21.79 0.71 -28.76
CA LEU A 561 -22.39 2.03 -28.55
C LEU A 561 -21.64 2.84 -27.47
N MET A 562 -21.31 2.21 -26.34
CA MET A 562 -20.49 2.85 -25.29
C MET A 562 -19.13 3.29 -25.81
N THR A 563 -18.49 2.49 -26.68
CA THR A 563 -17.20 2.83 -27.30
C THR A 563 -17.33 3.97 -28.30
N ASN A 564 -18.37 3.98 -29.14
CA ASN A 564 -18.57 4.97 -30.18
C ASN A 564 -18.95 6.34 -29.58
N ILE A 565 -19.93 6.36 -28.68
CA ILE A 565 -20.42 7.60 -28.04
C ILE A 565 -19.36 8.16 -27.07
N GLY A 566 -18.57 7.29 -26.42
CA GLY A 566 -17.39 7.73 -25.66
C GLY A 566 -16.35 8.45 -26.51
N ARG A 567 -16.13 8.01 -27.77
CA ARG A 567 -15.25 8.70 -28.72
C ARG A 567 -15.84 10.02 -29.21
N GLU A 568 -17.13 10.03 -29.53
CA GLU A 568 -17.85 11.21 -30.06
C GLU A 568 -17.86 12.38 -29.06
N TYR A 569 -18.17 12.12 -27.79
CA TYR A 569 -18.24 13.15 -26.74
C TYR A 569 -16.92 13.35 -25.97
N GLY A 570 -15.88 12.56 -26.27
CA GLY A 570 -14.58 12.64 -25.62
C GLY A 570 -14.59 12.22 -24.15
N VAL A 571 -15.30 11.15 -23.82
CA VAL A 571 -15.53 10.64 -22.45
C VAL A 571 -15.21 9.14 -22.39
N SER A 572 -14.44 8.69 -21.40
CA SER A 572 -14.21 7.24 -21.19
C SER A 572 -15.45 6.62 -20.53
N ILE A 573 -16.23 5.84 -21.28
CA ILE A 573 -17.44 5.16 -20.77
C ILE A 573 -17.10 3.69 -20.48
N LYS A 574 -17.31 3.22 -19.24
CA LYS A 574 -17.00 1.85 -18.79
C LYS A 574 -18.24 1.14 -18.21
N PRO A 575 -18.46 -0.16 -18.48
CA PRO A 575 -19.55 -0.92 -17.87
C PRO A 575 -19.22 -1.28 -16.41
N LYS A 576 -20.15 -0.98 -15.50
CA LYS A 576 -20.07 -1.32 -14.06
C LYS A 576 -20.89 -2.57 -13.74
N LYS A 577 -22.11 -2.63 -14.30
CA LYS A 577 -23.02 -3.80 -14.25
C LYS A 577 -23.83 -3.83 -15.55
N LEU A 578 -24.02 -5.02 -16.13
CA LEU A 578 -24.89 -5.25 -17.27
C LEU A 578 -25.76 -6.47 -16.99
N HIS A 579 -27.08 -6.30 -16.96
CA HIS A 579 -28.03 -7.35 -16.65
C HIS A 579 -29.15 -7.41 -17.71
N ILE A 580 -29.11 -8.44 -18.55
CA ILE A 580 -30.02 -8.61 -19.69
C ILE A 580 -31.01 -9.73 -19.37
N ILE A 581 -32.26 -9.35 -19.17
CA ILE A 581 -33.37 -10.27 -18.88
C ILE A 581 -34.13 -10.56 -20.18
N VAL A 582 -34.12 -11.80 -20.63
CA VAL A 582 -35.03 -12.30 -21.66
C VAL A 582 -36.19 -13.02 -20.96
N ARG A 583 -37.43 -12.76 -21.39
CA ARG A 583 -38.63 -13.47 -20.92
C ARG A 583 -39.38 -14.03 -22.11
#